data_AF-A0AAW4PV51-F1
#
_entry.id   AF-A0AAW4PV51-F1
#
_cell.length_a   1.000
_cell.length_b   1.000
_cell.length_c   1.000
_cell.angle_alpha   90.00
_cell.angle_beta   90.00
_cell.angle_gamma   90.00
#
_symmetry.space_group_name_H-M   'P 1'
#
loop_
_entity.id
_entity.type
_entity.pdbx_description
1 polymer ?
#
loop_
_entity_poly.entity_id
_entity_poly.type
_entity_poly.pdbx_seq_one_letter_code
_entity_poly.pdbx_strand_id
1 'polypeptide(L)'
;MATTQANSQERIARQLLTQSPGLFLGIDGDDAANYWDSYESAIAVVPRDAESVDNAKTFELDETPCAELADWCEHVRGTRGWDVGPHVAGSLVGDLAQAVEA
;
A
#
# COMPACT_ATOMS: atom_id res chain seq x y z
N MET A 1 17.25 25.65 -4.01
CA MET A 1 16.86 24.62 -3.03
C MET A 1 15.68 23.89 -3.62
N ALA A 2 15.89 22.69 -4.18
CA ALA A 2 14.82 21.90 -4.75
C ALA A 2 14.04 21.27 -3.59
N THR A 3 12.94 21.89 -3.18
CA THR A 3 11.87 21.14 -2.53
C THR A 3 11.21 20.33 -3.64
N THR A 4 11.82 19.21 -4.01
CA THR A 4 11.18 18.19 -4.84
C THR A 4 9.80 17.94 -4.25
N GLN A 5 8.76 18.09 -5.08
CA GLN A 5 7.34 17.95 -4.77
C GLN A 5 7.12 17.00 -3.58
N ALA A 6 6.52 17.50 -2.50
CA ALA A 6 6.08 16.65 -1.40
C ALA A 6 5.23 15.50 -1.98
N ASN A 7 5.75 14.28 -1.83
CA ASN A 7 5.36 13.00 -2.46
C ASN A 7 4.03 13.00 -3.25
N SER A 8 4.11 13.14 -4.59
CA SER A 8 2.95 12.99 -5.49
C SER A 8 2.20 11.68 -5.26
N GLN A 9 2.92 10.60 -4.91
CA GLN A 9 2.34 9.31 -4.56
C GLN A 9 1.40 9.38 -3.35
N GLU A 10 1.82 10.07 -2.29
CA GLU A 10 1.00 10.26 -1.08
C GLU A 10 -0.23 11.12 -1.37
N ARG A 11 -0.06 12.18 -2.19
CA ARG A 11 -1.18 13.03 -2.62
C ARG A 11 -2.22 12.25 -3.43
N ILE A 12 -1.78 11.33 -4.27
CA ILE A 12 -2.66 10.47 -5.07
C ILE A 12 -3.33 9.43 -4.19
N ALA A 13 -2.60 8.78 -3.28
CA ALA A 13 -3.17 7.84 -2.31
C ALA A 13 -4.27 8.47 -1.45
N ARG A 14 -4.08 9.72 -0.98
CA ARG A 14 -5.11 10.49 -0.25
C ARG A 14 -6.38 10.74 -1.06
N GLN A 15 -6.30 10.76 -2.39
CA GLN A 15 -7.48 10.93 -3.24
C GLN A 15 -8.17 9.61 -3.55
N LEU A 16 -7.47 8.48 -3.40
CA LEU A 16 -7.98 7.14 -3.66
C LEU A 16 -8.59 6.49 -2.43
N LEU A 17 -8.01 6.72 -1.25
CA LEU A 17 -8.41 6.06 -0.01
C LEU A 17 -9.33 6.95 0.82
N THR A 18 -10.38 6.34 1.40
CA THR A 18 -11.33 7.04 2.26
C THR A 18 -10.67 7.55 3.54
N GLN A 19 -9.76 6.78 4.16
CA GLN A 19 -8.88 7.28 5.20
C GLN A 19 -7.64 7.92 4.60
N SER A 20 -7.49 9.22 4.87
CA SER A 20 -6.40 10.04 4.36
C SER A 20 -5.43 10.47 5.46
N PRO A 21 -4.11 10.26 5.30
CA PRO A 21 -3.46 9.33 4.37
C PRO A 21 -3.52 7.90 4.94
N GLY A 22 -3.93 6.91 4.13
CA GLY A 22 -3.83 5.50 4.50
C GLY A 22 -2.42 5.13 4.97
N LEU A 23 -2.30 4.03 5.71
CA LEU A 23 -1.04 3.57 6.27
C LEU A 23 -0.03 3.28 5.16
N PHE A 24 1.10 3.98 5.15
CA PHE A 24 2.18 3.70 4.20
C PHE A 24 2.79 2.33 4.49
N LEU A 25 2.72 1.42 3.52
CA LEU A 25 3.25 0.08 3.62
C LEU A 25 4.71 0.02 3.17
N GLY A 26 5.06 0.63 2.05
CA GLY A 26 6.41 0.53 1.49
C GLY A 26 6.45 0.81 0.00
N ILE A 27 7.62 0.62 -0.61
CA ILE A 27 7.83 0.78 -2.05
C ILE A 27 8.20 -0.59 -2.62
N ASP A 28 7.42 -1.07 -3.59
CA ASP A 28 7.71 -2.33 -4.26
C ASP A 28 8.84 -2.20 -5.29
N GLY A 29 9.31 -3.32 -5.83
CA GLY A 29 10.44 -3.37 -6.76
C GLY A 29 10.26 -2.57 -8.07
N ASP A 30 9.04 -2.11 -8.36
CA ASP A 30 8.73 -1.22 -9.50
C ASP A 30 8.72 0.28 -9.11
N ASP A 31 9.22 0.62 -7.92
CA ASP A 31 9.19 1.97 -7.34
C ASP A 31 7.76 2.49 -7.07
N ALA A 32 6.77 1.58 -7.00
CA ALA A 32 5.40 1.93 -6.67
C ALA A 32 5.16 1.92 -5.15
N ALA A 33 4.60 3.01 -4.64
CA ALA A 33 4.27 3.19 -3.24
C ALA A 33 2.94 2.53 -2.91
N ASN A 34 2.94 1.68 -1.88
CA ASN A 34 1.78 0.93 -1.43
C ASN A 34 1.23 1.58 -0.15
N TYR A 35 -0.07 1.89 -0.13
CA TYR A 35 -0.78 2.48 1.01
C TYR A 35 -2.00 1.61 1.36
N TRP A 36 -2.30 1.47 2.65
CA TRP A 36 -3.42 0.67 3.12
C TRP A 36 -4.49 1.51 3.82
N ASP A 37 -5.74 1.26 3.48
CA ASP A 37 -6.91 1.75 4.16
C ASP A 37 -7.53 0.65 5.01
N SER A 38 -7.54 0.86 6.33
CA SER A 38 -8.10 -0.10 7.29
C SER A 38 -9.64 -0.07 7.35
N TYR A 39 -10.30 0.96 6.81
CA TYR A 39 -11.76 1.08 6.83
C TYR A 39 -12.41 0.27 5.73
N GLU A 40 -11.90 0.43 4.51
CA GLU A 40 -12.35 -0.26 3.30
C GLU A 40 -11.55 -1.54 3.05
N SER A 41 -10.55 -1.83 3.88
CA SER A 41 -9.62 -2.95 3.67
C SER A 41 -9.04 -2.94 2.25
N ALA A 42 -8.59 -1.75 1.81
CA ALA A 42 -8.15 -1.51 0.45
C ALA A 42 -6.69 -1.05 0.38
N ILE A 43 -6.00 -1.41 -0.69
CA ILE A 43 -4.62 -1.05 -0.97
C ILE A 43 -4.56 -0.11 -2.16
N ALA A 44 -4.02 1.09 -1.98
CA ALA A 44 -3.66 1.97 -3.09
C ALA A 44 -2.19 1.75 -3.48
N VAL A 45 -1.97 1.33 -4.72
CA VAL A 45 -0.65 1.21 -5.35
C VAL A 45 -0.46 2.39 -6.29
N VAL A 46 0.53 3.22 -5.98
CA VAL A 46 0.80 4.46 -6.71
C VAL A 46 2.20 4.41 -7.31
N PRO A 47 2.32 4.27 -8.65
CA PRO A 47 3.61 4.29 -9.34
C PRO A 47 4.40 5.58 -9.06
N ARG A 48 5.72 5.52 -9.09
CA ARG A 48 6.61 6.68 -8.92
C ARG A 48 6.25 7.86 -9.82
N ASP A 49 6.01 7.54 -11.08
CA ASP A 49 5.73 8.53 -12.13
C ASP A 49 4.24 8.89 -12.23
N ALA A 50 3.41 8.43 -11.27
CA ALA A 50 2.00 8.77 -11.29
C ALA A 50 1.79 10.27 -11.04
N GLU A 51 1.25 10.96 -12.04
CA GLU A 51 0.89 12.39 -11.93
C GLU A 51 -0.53 12.60 -11.36
N SER A 52 -1.41 11.60 -11.55
CA SER A 52 -2.84 11.63 -11.22
C SER A 52 -3.34 10.25 -10.77
N VAL A 53 -4.55 10.23 -10.19
CA VAL A 53 -5.23 9.00 -9.74
C VAL A 53 -5.45 7.97 -10.85
N ASP A 54 -5.57 8.39 -12.11
CA ASP A 54 -5.72 7.48 -13.27
C ASP A 54 -4.57 6.50 -13.46
N ASN A 55 -3.36 6.86 -13.01
CA ASN A 55 -2.18 6.01 -13.10
C ASN A 55 -2.00 5.11 -11.88
N ALA A 56 -2.78 5.34 -10.83
CA ALA A 56 -2.75 4.57 -9.61
C ALA A 56 -3.86 3.53 -9.61
N LYS A 57 -3.68 2.48 -8.81
CA LYS A 57 -4.63 1.37 -8.71
C LYS A 57 -5.02 1.15 -7.28
N THR A 58 -6.31 0.97 -7.05
CA THR A 58 -6.84 0.54 -5.76
C THR A 58 -7.24 -0.93 -5.88
N PHE A 59 -6.91 -1.71 -4.85
CA PHE A 59 -7.24 -3.12 -4.75
C PHE A 59 -7.92 -3.37 -3.41
N GLU A 60 -9.17 -3.81 -3.43
CA GLU A 60 -9.87 -4.24 -2.22
C GLU A 60 -9.37 -5.64 -1.84
N LEU A 61 -8.92 -5.83 -0.59
CA LEU A 61 -8.33 -7.10 -0.16
C LEU A 61 -9.33 -8.26 -0.33
N ASP A 62 -10.61 -8.04 -0.01
CA ASP A 62 -11.69 -9.02 -0.18
C ASP A 62 -11.91 -9.45 -1.64
N GLU A 63 -11.69 -8.55 -2.60
CA GLU A 63 -11.81 -8.85 -4.04
C GLU A 63 -10.55 -9.50 -4.61
N THR A 64 -9.44 -9.42 -3.89
CA THR A 64 -8.18 -10.07 -4.28
C THR A 64 -8.04 -11.44 -3.62
N PRO A 65 -7.24 -12.36 -4.19
CA PRO A 65 -6.87 -13.59 -3.47
C PRO A 65 -6.12 -13.29 -2.16
N CYS A 66 -5.63 -12.06 -2.00
CA CYS A 66 -5.01 -11.57 -0.79
C CYS A 66 -6.10 -11.03 0.16
N ALA A 67 -6.82 -11.95 0.81
CA ALA A 67 -7.90 -11.60 1.75
C ALA A 67 -7.42 -10.72 2.93
N GLU A 68 -6.11 -10.70 3.18
CA GLU A 68 -5.49 -10.01 4.30
C GLU A 68 -4.29 -9.17 3.84
N LEU A 69 -3.97 -8.12 4.60
CA LEU A 69 -2.80 -7.28 4.35
C LEU A 69 -1.49 -8.08 4.37
N ALA A 70 -1.43 -9.10 5.22
CA ALA A 70 -0.29 -10.02 5.31
C ALA A 70 -0.05 -10.75 3.98
N ASP A 71 -1.10 -11.32 3.39
CA ASP A 71 -1.06 -12.01 2.11
C ASP A 71 -0.67 -11.05 0.99
N TRP A 72 -1.17 -9.80 1.02
CA TRP A 72 -0.75 -8.76 0.08
C TRP A 72 0.75 -8.47 0.17
N CYS A 73 1.28 -8.32 1.39
CA CYS A 73 2.71 -8.08 1.59
C CYS A 73 3.59 -9.24 1.09
N GLU A 74 3.16 -10.48 1.31
CA GLU A 74 3.84 -11.68 0.80
C GLU A 74 3.72 -11.79 -0.73
N HIS A 75 2.55 -11.48 -1.28
CA HIS A 75 2.30 -11.46 -2.71
C HIS A 75 3.22 -10.47 -3.42
N VAL A 76 3.30 -9.22 -2.93
CA VAL A 76 4.21 -8.20 -3.49
C VAL A 76 5.66 -8.65 -3.35
N ARG A 77 6.04 -9.22 -2.20
CA ARG A 77 7.39 -9.76 -1.99
C ARG A 77 7.74 -10.86 -2.99
N GLY A 78 6.81 -11.76 -3.30
CA GLY A 78 7.03 -12.88 -4.22
C GLY A 78 6.96 -12.52 -5.70
N THR A 79 6.15 -11.52 -6.07
CA THR A 79 5.94 -11.11 -7.47
C THR A 79 6.89 -10.02 -7.92
N ARG A 80 7.01 -8.93 -7.13
CA ARG A 80 7.78 -7.73 -7.48
C ARG A 80 9.01 -7.54 -6.60
N GLY A 81 8.98 -8.08 -5.38
CA GLY A 81 9.93 -7.72 -4.34
C GLY A 81 9.61 -6.36 -3.73
N TRP A 82 10.29 -6.04 -2.63
CA TRP A 82 10.23 -4.73 -1.98
C TRP A 82 11.56 -4.01 -2.18
N ASP A 83 11.54 -2.79 -2.70
CA ASP A 83 12.71 -1.92 -2.81
C ASP A 83 12.96 -1.22 -1.46
N VAL A 84 11.90 -0.61 -0.92
CA VAL A 84 11.82 -0.18 0.47
C VAL A 84 10.91 -1.18 1.17
N GLY A 85 11.53 -2.03 1.99
CA GLY A 85 10.86 -3.11 2.73
C GLY A 85 9.55 -2.65 3.36
N PRO A 86 8.54 -3.53 3.43
CA PRO A 86 7.27 -3.14 3.98
C PRO A 86 7.53 -2.67 5.42
N HIS A 87 7.27 -1.40 5.72
CA HIS A 87 7.37 -0.80 7.06
C HIS A 87 6.38 -1.42 8.05
N VAL A 88 5.58 -2.40 7.59
CA VAL A 88 4.97 -3.46 8.40
C VAL A 88 6.02 -4.46 8.94
N ALA A 89 7.27 -4.01 9.13
CA ALA A 89 8.40 -4.82 9.55
C ALA A 89 8.39 -5.01 11.07
N GLY A 90 7.95 -6.18 11.50
CA GLY A 90 8.21 -6.73 12.84
C GLY A 90 6.94 -7.06 13.60
N SER A 91 6.59 -8.34 13.64
CA SER A 91 5.53 -8.93 14.50
C SER A 91 4.07 -8.63 14.11
N LEU A 92 3.75 -7.53 13.42
CA LEU A 92 2.36 -7.14 13.16
C LEU A 92 1.68 -7.92 12.01
N VAL A 93 2.44 -8.50 11.08
CA VAL A 93 1.89 -9.36 10.01
C VAL A 93 1.23 -10.63 10.58
N GLY A 94 1.73 -11.15 11.71
CA GLY A 94 1.08 -12.24 12.45
C GLY A 94 0.00 -11.77 13.42
N ASP A 95 0.14 -10.57 13.99
CA ASP A 95 -0.80 -10.01 14.97
C ASP A 95 -2.08 -9.46 14.30
N LEU A 96 -1.97 -8.90 13.08
CA LEU A 96 -3.11 -8.39 12.32
C LEU A 96 -3.95 -9.51 11.70
N ALA A 97 -3.31 -10.60 11.25
CA ALA A 97 -4.02 -11.81 10.82
C ALA A 97 -4.79 -12.47 11.98
N GLN A 98 -4.33 -12.29 13.22
CA GLN A 98 -5.06 -12.72 14.41
C GLN A 98 -6.13 -11.72 14.86
N ALA A 99 -6.08 -10.46 14.40
CA ALA A 99 -7.04 -9.41 14.75
C ALA A 99 -8.28 -9.38 13.85
N VAL A 100 -8.23 -10.01 12.66
CA VAL A 100 -9.41 -10.18 11.78
C VAL A 100 -10.29 -11.39 12.19
N GLU A 101 -9.78 -12.24 13.09
CA GLU A 101 -10.46 -13.43 13.62
C GLU A 101 -11.10 -13.17 15.02
N ALA A 102 -11.53 -11.94 15.33
CA ALA A 102 -12.12 -11.55 16.62
C ALA A 102 -13.51 -10.91 16.51
#